data_AF-A0A0C3BE02-F1
#
_entry.id   AF-A0A0C3BE02-F1
#
_cell.length_a   1.000
_cell.length_b   1.000
_cell.length_c   1.000
_cell.angle_alpha   90.00
_cell.angle_beta   90.00
_cell.angle_gamma   90.00
#
_symmetry.space_group_name_H-M   'P 1'
#
loop_
_entity.id
_entity.type
_entity.pdbx_description
1 polymer ?
#
loop_
_entity_poly.entity_id
_entity_poly.type
_entity_poly.pdbx_seq_one_letter_code
_entity_poly.pdbx_strand_id
1 'polypeptide(L)'
;MFALLPSVIETTSGVFTKLIPCNTVSPSRKSQIFSTAADNRPTVLIQVFEGERLMMKDNNHLSKFELTGIPLAPRGVPQIEVTFEIDTNGIMKVSAANKGAGKSESITITNEKGRLSKEDIEPMVREAEEFASEDEAQGNVLKLITAATRFSFWF
;
A
#
# COMPACT_ATOMS: atom_id res chain seq x y z
N MET A 1 17.05 14.38 -1.42
CA MET A 1 15.67 14.53 -1.95
C MET A 1 14.83 13.53 -1.17
N PHE A 2 13.83 13.99 -0.43
CA PHE A 2 13.01 13.14 0.44
C PHE A 2 11.84 12.58 -0.39
N ALA A 3 11.65 11.26 -0.37
CA ALA A 3 10.60 10.62 -1.14
C ALA A 3 9.24 10.86 -0.50
N LEU A 4 8.31 11.35 -1.32
CA LEU A 4 6.87 11.39 -1.10
C LEU A 4 6.31 9.99 -0.88
N LEU A 5 5.19 9.91 -0.15
CA LEU A 5 4.59 8.74 0.49
C LEU A 5 3.89 7.77 -0.47
N PRO A 6 4.38 6.57 -0.74
CA PRO A 6 3.50 5.54 -1.26
C PRO A 6 2.96 4.64 -0.17
N SER A 7 1.65 4.64 -0.08
CA SER A 7 0.87 3.68 0.69
C SER A 7 0.20 2.70 -0.27
N VAL A 8 0.17 1.43 0.11
CA VAL A 8 -0.53 0.39 -0.63
C VAL A 8 -1.80 0.04 0.08
N ILE A 9 -2.85 -0.15 -0.70
CA ILE A 9 -3.96 -0.95 -0.24
C ILE A 9 -4.19 -2.16 -1.15
N GLU A 10 -4.28 -3.32 -0.51
CA GLU A 10 -4.95 -4.47 -1.07
C GLU A 10 -6.45 -4.28 -0.85
N THR A 11 -7.22 -4.13 -1.93
CA THR A 11 -8.61 -3.67 -1.81
C THR A 11 -9.58 -4.74 -1.29
N THR A 12 -9.14 -5.98 -1.10
CA THR A 12 -10.05 -7.07 -0.72
C THR A 12 -10.21 -7.21 0.79
N SER A 13 -9.25 -6.75 1.60
CA SER A 13 -9.26 -6.84 3.07
C SER A 13 -9.49 -5.50 3.78
N GLY A 14 -9.44 -4.37 3.05
CA GLY A 14 -9.49 -3.03 3.66
C GLY A 14 -8.24 -2.70 4.49
N VAL A 15 -7.19 -3.52 4.42
CA VAL A 15 -5.96 -3.31 5.18
C VAL A 15 -5.07 -2.32 4.44
N PHE A 16 -5.05 -1.09 4.94
CA PHE A 16 -4.14 -0.05 4.50
C PHE A 16 -2.74 -0.29 5.08
N THR A 17 -1.73 -0.38 4.22
CA THR A 17 -0.35 -0.64 4.65
C THR A 17 0.61 0.39 4.04
N LYS A 18 1.23 1.18 4.92
CA LYS A 18 2.28 2.13 4.54
C LYS A 18 3.60 1.37 4.36
N LEU A 19 4.14 1.35 3.14
CA LEU A 19 5.38 0.62 2.81
C LEU A 19 6.62 1.51 2.87
N ILE A 20 6.51 2.76 2.43
CA ILE A 20 7.59 3.73 2.47
C ILE A 20 7.13 4.91 3.33
N PRO A 21 7.67 5.09 4.54
CA PRO A 21 7.31 6.21 5.40
C PRO A 21 7.83 7.54 4.84
N CYS A 22 7.21 8.63 5.28
CA CYS A 22 7.67 9.97 4.95
C CYS A 22 9.14 10.17 5.31
N ASN A 23 9.80 11.04 4.57
CA ASN A 23 11.21 11.36 4.75
C ASN A 23 12.17 10.19 4.49
N THR A 24 11.72 9.11 3.84
CA THR A 24 12.62 8.08 3.34
C THR A 24 13.56 8.68 2.28
N VAL A 25 14.86 8.42 2.42
CA VAL A 25 15.87 8.89 1.47
C VAL A 25 15.73 8.12 0.15
N SER A 26 15.54 8.82 -0.96
CA SER A 26 15.62 8.23 -2.31
C SER A 26 17.07 8.09 -2.76
N PRO A 27 17.47 7.01 -3.44
CA PRO A 27 16.64 5.89 -3.90
C PRO A 27 16.31 4.90 -2.78
N SER A 28 15.12 4.29 -2.82
CA SER A 28 14.70 3.31 -1.82
C SER A 28 13.90 2.16 -2.43
N ARG A 29 14.01 0.98 -1.80
CA ARG A 29 13.26 -0.22 -2.16
C ARG A 29 12.66 -0.86 -0.91
N LYS A 30 11.36 -1.14 -0.94
CA LYS A 30 10.64 -1.86 0.12
C LYS A 30 9.78 -2.95 -0.47
N SER A 31 9.56 -4.03 0.28
CA SER A 31 8.77 -5.17 -0.18
C SER A 31 8.00 -5.75 0.99
N GLN A 32 6.78 -6.19 0.73
CA GLN A 32 5.95 -6.85 1.73
C GLN A 32 5.11 -7.94 1.07
N ILE A 33 4.88 -9.02 1.82
CA ILE A 33 4.04 -10.13 1.38
C ILE A 33 2.62 -9.89 1.89
N PHE A 34 1.68 -10.00 0.97
CA PHE A 34 0.24 -9.94 1.16
C PHE A 34 -0.38 -11.29 0.77
N SER A 35 -1.65 -11.48 1.10
CA SER A 35 -2.41 -12.66 0.73
C SER A 35 -3.88 -12.32 0.51
N THR A 36 -4.57 -13.11 -0.30
CA THR A 36 -5.99 -12.92 -0.60
C THR A 36 -6.85 -12.92 0.66
N ALA A 37 -7.79 -11.97 0.71
CA ALA A 37 -8.76 -11.83 1.80
C ALA A 37 -9.96 -12.80 1.72
N ALA A 38 -10.12 -13.47 0.58
CA ALA A 38 -11.22 -14.40 0.32
C ALA A 38 -10.72 -15.64 -0.42
N ASP A 39 -11.43 -16.74 -0.20
CA ASP A 39 -11.11 -18.04 -0.81
C ASP A 39 -11.29 -17.97 -2.33
N ASN A 40 -10.43 -18.71 -3.05
CA ASN A 40 -10.57 -18.95 -4.49
C ASN A 40 -10.62 -17.67 -5.34
N ARG A 41 -9.91 -16.61 -4.91
CA ARG A 41 -9.79 -15.35 -5.67
C ARG A 41 -8.73 -15.50 -6.78
N PRO A 42 -9.12 -15.46 -8.07
CA PRO A 42 -8.18 -15.61 -9.19
C PRO A 42 -7.41 -14.32 -9.52
N THR A 43 -7.87 -13.19 -8.98
CA THR A 43 -7.35 -11.86 -9.23
C THR A 43 -7.28 -11.06 -7.93
N VAL A 44 -6.22 -10.26 -7.78
CA VAL A 44 -6.07 -9.28 -6.69
C VAL A 44 -5.90 -7.89 -7.29
N LEU A 45 -6.61 -6.91 -6.74
CA LEU A 45 -6.49 -5.50 -7.11
C LEU A 45 -5.50 -4.81 -6.17
N ILE A 46 -4.45 -4.24 -6.74
CA ILE A 46 -3.45 -3.43 -6.05
C ILE A 46 -3.75 -1.98 -6.37
N GLN A 47 -3.93 -1.17 -5.33
CA GLN A 47 -4.10 0.28 -5.48
C GLN A 47 -2.99 1.00 -4.72
N VAL A 48 -2.48 2.05 -5.35
CA VAL A 48 -1.35 2.84 -4.89
C VAL A 48 -1.88 4.23 -4.55
N PHE A 49 -1.64 4.63 -3.31
CA PHE A 49 -2.07 5.91 -2.76
C PHE A 49 -0.86 6.71 -2.28
N GLU A 50 -1.03 8.02 -2.22
CA GLU A 50 -0.08 8.97 -1.67
C GLU A 50 -0.73 9.82 -0.58
N GLY A 51 -0.14 9.83 0.61
CA GLY A 51 -0.63 10.62 1.75
C GLY A 51 -0.33 10.01 3.11
N GLU A 52 -0.62 10.80 4.16
CA GLU A 52 -0.31 10.49 5.56
C GLU A 52 -1.48 9.93 6.37
N ARG A 53 -2.71 10.17 5.91
CA ARG A 53 -3.95 9.85 6.64
C ARG A 53 -4.14 8.33 6.74
N LEU A 54 -4.83 7.87 7.77
CA LEU A 54 -5.11 6.44 7.94
C LEU A 54 -6.14 5.89 6.95
N MET A 55 -7.06 6.72 6.49
CA MET A 55 -8.16 6.32 5.61
C MET A 55 -7.85 6.64 4.15
N MET A 56 -8.14 5.70 3.24
CA MET A 56 -7.91 5.87 1.79
C MET A 56 -8.59 7.10 1.20
N LYS A 57 -9.82 7.41 1.65
CA LYS A 57 -10.63 8.50 1.12
C LYS A 57 -9.98 9.89 1.32
N ASP A 58 -9.11 9.99 2.32
CA ASP A 58 -8.41 11.21 2.71
C ASP A 58 -6.95 11.20 2.18
N ASN A 59 -6.60 10.20 1.37
CA ASN A 59 -5.32 10.10 0.67
C ASN A 59 -5.54 10.22 -0.84
N ASN A 60 -4.48 10.60 -1.55
CA ASN A 60 -4.50 10.81 -2.98
C ASN A 60 -4.29 9.49 -3.73
N HIS A 61 -5.24 9.09 -4.58
CA HIS A 61 -5.10 7.87 -5.38
C HIS A 61 -4.18 8.12 -6.58
N LEU A 62 -3.04 7.43 -6.64
CA LEU A 62 -2.09 7.56 -7.75
C LEU A 62 -2.46 6.64 -8.91
N SER A 63 -2.63 5.35 -8.63
CA SER A 63 -2.96 4.37 -9.66
C SER A 63 -3.39 3.02 -9.10
N LYS A 64 -3.87 2.15 -9.98
CA LYS A 64 -4.28 0.78 -9.65
C LYS A 64 -3.97 -0.19 -10.78
N PHE A 65 -3.76 -1.46 -10.43
CA PHE A 65 -3.55 -2.54 -11.37
C PHE A 65 -3.98 -3.88 -10.76
N GLU A 66 -4.27 -4.85 -11.61
CA GLU A 66 -4.73 -6.18 -11.19
C GLU A 66 -3.65 -7.23 -11.44
N LEU A 67 -3.40 -8.06 -10.45
CA LEU A 67 -2.61 -9.29 -10.60
C LEU A 67 -3.56 -10.45 -10.83
N THR A 68 -3.59 -10.97 -12.05
CA THR A 68 -4.41 -12.13 -12.44
C THR A 68 -3.62 -13.43 -12.40
N GLY A 69 -4.32 -14.57 -12.46
CA GLY A 69 -3.68 -15.89 -12.52
C GLY A 69 -3.21 -16.38 -11.15
N ILE A 70 -3.90 -15.97 -10.09
CA ILE A 70 -3.68 -16.51 -8.74
C ILE A 70 -4.35 -17.89 -8.66
N PRO A 71 -3.63 -18.96 -8.29
CA PRO A 71 -4.22 -20.28 -8.11
C PRO A 71 -5.35 -20.24 -7.08
N LEU A 72 -6.40 -21.03 -7.33
CA LEU A 72 -7.50 -21.17 -6.38
C LEU A 72 -6.97 -21.77 -5.08
N ALA A 73 -6.99 -20.99 -4.02
CA ALA A 73 -6.51 -21.38 -2.71
C ALA A 73 -7.38 -20.74 -1.62
N PRO A 74 -7.41 -21.31 -0.41
CA PRO A 74 -8.01 -20.66 0.75
C PRO A 74 -7.39 -19.27 0.99
N ARG A 75 -8.16 -18.35 1.57
CA ARG A 75 -7.66 -17.06 2.04
C ARG A 75 -6.41 -17.26 2.92
N GLY A 76 -5.46 -16.33 2.84
CA GLY A 76 -4.19 -16.42 3.57
C GLY A 76 -3.09 -17.29 2.96
N VAL A 77 -3.42 -18.13 1.98
CA VAL A 77 -2.45 -19.06 1.38
C VAL A 77 -1.65 -18.42 0.24
N PRO A 78 -2.25 -17.68 -0.72
CA PRO A 78 -1.48 -17.04 -1.79
C PRO A 78 -0.46 -16.04 -1.25
N GLN A 79 0.80 -16.15 -1.66
CA GLN A 79 1.85 -15.22 -1.26
C GLN A 79 2.12 -14.20 -2.38
N ILE A 80 1.56 -13.01 -2.24
CA ILE A 80 1.71 -11.90 -3.18
C ILE A 80 2.75 -10.93 -2.62
N GLU A 81 3.95 -10.93 -3.17
CA GLU A 81 4.98 -9.96 -2.83
C GLU A 81 4.78 -8.67 -3.61
N VAL A 82 4.50 -7.59 -2.89
CA VAL A 82 4.40 -6.25 -3.44
C VAL A 82 5.68 -5.49 -3.13
N THR A 83 6.34 -4.98 -4.16
CA THR A 83 7.59 -4.23 -4.08
C THR A 83 7.38 -2.81 -4.58
N PHE A 84 7.94 -1.87 -3.82
CA PHE A 84 8.00 -0.45 -4.13
C PHE A 84 9.47 -0.05 -4.34
N GLU A 85 9.73 0.59 -5.47
CA GLU A 85 11.03 1.12 -5.84
C GLU A 85 10.84 2.60 -6.18
N ILE A 86 11.60 3.47 -5.52
CA ILE A 86 11.65 4.91 -5.81
C ILE A 86 13.06 5.26 -6.21
N ASP A 87 13.22 5.85 -7.39
CA ASP A 87 14.51 6.29 -7.90
C ASP A 87 14.87 7.72 -7.44
N THR A 88 16.04 8.20 -7.87
CA THR A 88 16.53 9.55 -7.58
C THR A 88 15.72 10.66 -8.25
N ASN A 89 14.97 10.35 -9.30
CA ASN A 89 14.12 11.29 -10.04
C ASN A 89 12.71 11.36 -9.44
N GLY A 90 12.44 10.54 -8.42
CA GLY A 90 11.10 10.39 -7.86
C GLY A 90 10.17 9.53 -8.74
N ILE A 91 10.68 8.82 -9.75
CA ILE A 91 9.89 7.82 -10.47
C ILE A 91 9.71 6.62 -9.56
N MET A 92 8.45 6.21 -9.40
CA MET A 92 8.09 5.08 -8.56
C MET A 92 7.68 3.90 -9.43
N LYS A 93 8.25 2.73 -9.16
CA LYS A 93 7.82 1.46 -9.72
C LYS A 93 7.18 0.62 -8.63
N VAL A 94 5.99 0.12 -8.92
CA VAL A 94 5.25 -0.79 -8.04
C VAL A 94 5.07 -2.09 -8.78
N SER A 95 5.49 -3.19 -8.18
CA SER A 95 5.32 -4.53 -8.74
C SER A 95 4.67 -5.47 -7.74
N ALA A 96 3.77 -6.31 -8.20
CA ALA A 96 3.19 -7.40 -7.42
C ALA A 96 3.56 -8.73 -8.09
N ALA A 97 4.07 -9.68 -7.32
CA ALA A 97 4.46 -11.00 -7.80
C ALA A 97 3.85 -12.10 -6.91
N ASN A 98 3.14 -13.04 -7.51
CA ASN A 98 2.69 -14.24 -6.81
C ASN A 98 3.84 -15.26 -6.77
N LYS A 99 4.39 -15.52 -5.58
CA LYS A 99 5.52 -16.45 -5.38
C LYS A 99 5.20 -17.88 -5.76
N GLY A 100 3.93 -18.30 -5.71
CA GLY A 100 3.53 -19.67 -6.04
C GLY A 100 3.32 -19.93 -7.54
N ALA A 101 2.95 -18.90 -8.31
CA ALA A 101 2.59 -19.05 -9.72
C ALA A 101 3.58 -18.41 -10.70
N GLY A 102 4.56 -17.63 -10.20
CA GLY A 102 5.51 -16.90 -11.03
C GLY A 102 4.86 -15.79 -11.88
N LYS A 103 3.60 -15.45 -11.63
CA LYS A 103 2.89 -14.35 -12.27
C LYS A 103 3.26 -13.05 -11.57
N SER A 104 3.58 -12.03 -12.34
CA SER A 104 3.91 -10.70 -11.84
C SER A 104 3.29 -9.63 -12.72
N GLU A 105 2.84 -8.56 -12.10
CA GLU A 105 2.38 -7.35 -12.78
C GLU A 105 3.04 -6.13 -12.15
N SER A 106 3.21 -5.08 -12.94
CA SER A 106 3.84 -3.85 -12.44
C SER A 106 3.37 -2.61 -13.15
N ILE A 107 3.55 -1.49 -12.49
CA ILE A 107 3.21 -0.16 -12.96
C ILE A 107 4.33 0.80 -12.59
N THR A 108 4.61 1.74 -13.49
CA THR A 108 5.48 2.89 -13.24
C THR A 108 4.64 4.16 -13.11
N ILE A 109 4.87 4.89 -12.03
CA ILE A 109 4.22 6.17 -11.70
C ILE A 109 5.30 7.25 -11.78
N THR A 110 5.14 8.17 -12.74
CA THR A 110 6.03 9.31 -12.93
C THR A 110 5.53 10.55 -12.20
N ASN A 111 6.41 11.53 -12.00
CA ASN A 111 6.19 12.67 -11.11
C ASN A 111 5.18 13.73 -11.63
N GLU A 112 4.58 13.52 -12.81
CA GLU A 112 3.86 14.56 -13.56
C GLU A 112 2.34 14.49 -13.42
N LYS A 113 1.78 13.37 -12.96
CA LYS A 113 0.32 13.19 -12.82
C LYS A 113 -0.08 13.11 -11.36
N GLY A 114 -0.48 14.25 -10.81
CA GLY A 114 -1.25 14.32 -9.56
C GLY A 114 -0.48 13.96 -8.29
N ARG A 115 0.86 13.95 -8.27
CA ARG A 115 1.63 13.78 -7.03
C ARG A 115 1.68 15.09 -6.24
N LEU A 116 1.75 14.98 -4.92
CA LEU A 116 1.77 16.14 -4.04
C LEU A 116 3.06 16.92 -4.24
N SER A 117 2.96 18.24 -4.37
CA SER A 117 4.15 19.10 -4.36
C SER A 117 4.76 19.12 -2.95
N LYS A 118 6.01 19.57 -2.80
CA LYS A 118 6.62 19.66 -1.47
C LYS A 118 5.83 20.58 -0.55
N GLU A 119 5.23 21.61 -1.13
CA GLU A 119 4.41 22.60 -0.46
C GLU A 119 3.08 22.01 0.05
N ASP A 120 2.59 20.93 -0.57
CA ASP A 120 1.38 20.21 -0.13
C ASP A 120 1.67 19.19 0.99
N ILE A 121 2.94 18.78 1.18
CA ILE A 121 3.32 17.78 2.19
C ILE A 121 3.20 18.35 3.60
N GLU A 122 3.76 19.53 3.83
CA GLU A 122 3.77 20.17 5.16
C GLU A 122 2.36 20.37 5.76
N PRO A 123 1.37 20.91 5.02
CA PRO A 123 0.01 21.00 5.54
C PRO A 123 -0.61 19.62 5.76
N MET A 124 -0.32 18.60 4.93
CA MET A 124 -0.83 17.24 5.13
C MET A 124 -0.27 16.55 6.37
N VAL A 125 1.02 16.78 6.70
CA VAL A 125 1.61 16.27 7.94
C VAL A 125 0.95 16.95 9.14
N ARG A 126 0.74 18.27 9.09
CA ARG A 126 0.07 19.00 10.16
C ARG A 126 -1.38 18.56 10.34
N GLU A 127 -2.12 18.37 9.24
CA GLU A 127 -3.47 17.82 9.30
C GLU A 127 -3.47 16.39 9.85
N ALA A 128 -2.53 15.53 9.44
CA ALA A 128 -2.45 14.19 10.01
C ALA A 128 -2.20 14.21 11.53
N GLU A 129 -1.42 15.17 12.04
CA GLU A 129 -1.21 15.39 13.49
C GLU A 129 -2.47 15.93 14.19
N GLU A 130 -3.17 16.90 13.60
CA GLU A 130 -4.41 17.48 14.15
C GLU A 130 -5.52 16.42 14.25
N PHE A 131 -5.62 15.56 13.25
CA PHE A 131 -6.60 14.49 13.21
C PHE A 131 -6.11 13.19 13.84
N ALA A 132 -4.89 13.16 14.41
CA ALA A 132 -4.30 11.95 14.99
C ALA A 132 -5.18 11.33 16.09
N SER A 133 -5.97 12.11 16.83
CA SER A 133 -6.90 11.62 17.86
C SER A 133 -8.13 10.91 17.26
N GLU A 134 -8.69 11.44 16.16
CA GLU A 134 -9.79 10.80 15.42
C GLU A 134 -9.29 9.58 14.64
N ASP A 135 -8.11 9.71 14.04
CA ASP A 135 -7.35 8.64 13.40
C ASP A 135 -6.91 7.60 14.45
N GLU A 136 -6.67 7.92 15.71
CA GLU A 136 -6.41 6.92 16.77
C GLU A 136 -7.68 6.17 17.15
N ALA A 137 -8.83 6.85 17.21
CA ALA A 137 -10.11 6.19 17.47
C ALA A 137 -10.48 5.22 16.34
N GLN A 138 -10.32 5.65 15.08
CA GLN A 138 -10.58 4.81 13.90
C GLN A 138 -9.45 3.81 13.63
N GLY A 139 -8.22 4.20 13.93
CA GLY A 139 -6.99 3.44 13.77
C GLY A 139 -6.85 2.37 14.84
N ASN A 140 -7.43 2.51 16.03
CA ASN A 140 -7.58 1.41 16.99
C ASN A 140 -8.52 0.34 16.43
N VAL A 141 -9.61 0.72 15.75
CA VAL A 141 -10.48 -0.24 15.04
C VAL A 141 -9.71 -0.90 13.90
N LEU A 142 -8.98 -0.13 13.09
CA LEU A 142 -8.19 -0.66 11.96
C LEU A 142 -6.98 -1.50 12.41
N LYS A 143 -6.28 -1.12 13.49
CA LYS A 143 -5.21 -1.89 14.14
C LYS A 143 -5.76 -3.14 14.77
N LEU A 144 -6.94 -3.11 15.40
CA LEU A 144 -7.59 -4.32 15.94
C LEU A 144 -7.97 -5.27 14.80
N ILE A 145 -8.50 -4.77 13.68
CA ILE A 145 -8.80 -5.60 12.51
C ILE A 145 -7.51 -6.13 11.86
N THR A 146 -6.50 -5.28 11.66
CA THR A 146 -5.22 -5.65 11.03
C THR A 146 -4.41 -6.58 11.93
N ALA A 147 -4.38 -6.34 13.25
CA ALA A 147 -3.71 -7.19 14.22
C ALA A 147 -4.48 -8.50 14.43
N ALA A 148 -5.81 -8.50 14.50
CA ALA A 148 -6.60 -9.73 14.52
C ALA A 148 -6.40 -10.53 13.23
N THR A 149 -6.35 -9.87 12.08
CA THR A 149 -6.03 -10.51 10.79
C THR A 149 -4.54 -10.91 10.69
N ARG A 150 -3.64 -10.33 11.47
CA ARG A 150 -2.22 -10.76 11.54
C ARG A 150 -2.02 -11.90 12.55
N PHE A 151 -2.84 -11.96 13.62
CA PHE A 151 -2.78 -13.00 14.65
C PHE A 151 -3.53 -14.29 14.25
N SER A 152 -4.59 -14.19 13.43
CA SER A 152 -5.34 -15.36 12.96
C SER A 152 -4.67 -16.18 11.85
N PHE A 153 -3.45 -15.81 11.41
CA PHE A 153 -2.71 -16.50 10.34
C PHE A 153 -1.38 -17.13 10.80
N TRP A 154 -1.16 -17.26 12.11
CA TRP A 154 0.00 -17.97 12.70
C TRP A 154 -0.41 -18.97 13.80
N PHE A 155 -1.51 -19.70 13.59
CA PHE A 155 -1.85 -20.93 14.30
C PHE A 155 -2.45 -21.95 13.33
#